data_AF-A0A9C7UMZ5-F1
#
_entry.id   AF-A0A9C7UMZ5-F1
#
_cell.length_a   1.000
_cell.length_b   1.000
_cell.length_c   1.000
_cell.angle_alpha   90.00
_cell.angle_beta   90.00
_cell.angle_gamma   90.00
#
_symmetry.space_group_name_H-M   'P 1'
#
loop_
_entity.id
_entity.type
_entity.pdbx_description
1 polymer ?
#
loop_
_entity_poly.entity_id
_entity_poly.type
_entity_poly.pdbx_seq_one_letter_code
_entity_poly.pdbx_strand_id
1 'polypeptide(L)'
;MAVGLLRSALRGWLFPKWSTHSKTRRHLQNEAYKVSFDTYKLVQVLESSGFPRKQAQVLSDILVGVTHESMRNGIDSLASKNDFATLRSELQILEKADFQVLKSDLQLLEMKLQTSVAHIHTEMERIENRVIKWVIGATGTVCALVMGFLRLGIGGGGGGSSNTPPPPSPPPPVAMENQPSEK
;
A
#
# COMPACT_ATOMS: atom_id res chain seq x y z
N MET A 1 25.17 -34.71 44.52
CA MET A 1 24.10 -33.72 44.82
C MET A 1 24.54 -32.30 44.47
N ALA A 2 24.98 -32.04 43.23
CA ALA A 2 25.57 -30.75 42.84
C ALA A 2 24.98 -30.15 41.54
N VAL A 3 23.89 -30.71 41.02
CA VAL A 3 23.21 -30.22 39.79
C VAL A 3 21.93 -29.42 40.14
N GLY A 4 21.48 -29.48 41.40
CA GLY A 4 20.27 -28.77 41.86
C GLY A 4 20.48 -27.27 42.12
N LEU A 5 21.68 -26.86 42.51
CA LEU A 5 21.97 -25.48 42.92
C LEU A 5 22.23 -24.52 41.74
N LEU A 6 22.61 -25.04 40.57
CA LEU A 6 22.84 -24.20 39.39
C LEU A 6 21.53 -23.80 38.67
N ARG A 7 20.42 -24.51 38.92
CA ARG A 7 19.10 -24.21 38.32
C ARG A 7 18.29 -23.16 39.09
N SER A 8 18.65 -22.83 40.33
CA SER A 8 17.96 -21.80 41.13
C SER A 8 18.53 -20.40 40.94
N ALA A 9 19.83 -20.28 40.66
CA ALA A 9 20.50 -18.97 40.50
C ALA A 9 20.22 -18.27 39.16
N LEU A 10 19.91 -19.02 38.10
CA LEU A 10 19.68 -18.46 36.75
C LEU A 10 18.25 -17.96 36.48
N ARG A 11 17.28 -18.23 37.36
CA ARG A 11 15.90 -17.76 37.20
C ARG A 11 15.61 -16.39 37.83
N GLY A 12 16.53 -15.85 38.63
CA GLY A 12 16.37 -14.54 39.28
C GLY A 12 16.87 -13.34 38.47
N TRP A 13 17.72 -13.58 37.46
CA TRP A 13 18.43 -12.52 36.72
C TRP A 13 17.84 -12.23 35.32
N LEU A 14 17.02 -13.13 34.77
CA LEU A 14 16.15 -12.83 33.64
C LEU A 14 14.77 -12.34 34.16
N PHE A 15 14.72 -11.05 34.49
CA PHE A 15 13.61 -10.11 34.28
C PHE A 15 12.14 -10.59 34.27
N PRO A 16 11.21 -9.76 34.77
CA PRO A 16 11.08 -9.23 36.12
C PRO A 16 9.73 -9.65 36.72
N LYS A 17 9.65 -9.73 38.05
CA LYS A 17 8.40 -9.96 38.79
C LYS A 17 7.44 -8.79 38.52
N TRP A 18 6.47 -8.99 37.65
CA TRP A 18 5.31 -8.12 37.51
C TRP A 18 4.62 -8.07 38.88
N SER A 19 4.79 -6.98 39.61
CA SER A 19 3.96 -6.69 40.76
C SER A 19 2.61 -6.24 40.24
N THR A 20 1.75 -7.19 39.90
CA THR A 20 0.32 -6.97 39.74
C THR A 20 -0.30 -6.72 41.12
N HIS A 21 0.02 -5.58 41.71
CA HIS A 21 -0.88 -4.91 42.63
C HIS A 21 -1.67 -3.90 41.81
N SER A 22 -2.63 -4.41 41.04
CA SER A 22 -3.77 -3.60 40.60
C SER A 22 -4.63 -3.33 41.84
N LYS A 23 -4.12 -2.47 42.72
CA LYS A 23 -4.88 -1.85 43.80
C LYS A 23 -6.11 -1.21 43.16
N THR A 24 -7.24 -1.84 43.40
CA THR A 24 -8.45 -1.17 43.90
C THR A 24 -8.64 0.24 43.35
N ARG A 25 -9.09 0.35 42.10
CA ARG A 25 -9.68 1.60 41.60
C ARG A 25 -10.99 1.30 40.88
N ARG A 26 -11.93 0.69 41.61
CA ARG A 26 -13.35 0.55 41.24
C ARG A 26 -14.28 1.17 42.30
N HIS A 27 -13.78 2.16 43.05
CA HIS A 27 -14.59 2.88 44.03
C HIS A 27 -14.78 4.38 43.72
N LEU A 28 -14.41 4.81 42.50
CA LEU A 28 -14.63 6.19 42.02
C LEU A 28 -15.60 6.26 40.84
N GLN A 29 -16.48 5.26 40.68
CA GLN A 29 -17.46 5.26 39.59
C GLN A 29 -18.85 5.73 40.04
N ASN A 30 -19.04 6.14 41.30
CA ASN A 30 -20.34 6.63 41.72
C ASN A 30 -20.33 7.64 42.87
N GLU A 31 -19.30 8.49 42.94
CA GLU A 31 -19.56 9.85 43.42
C GLU A 31 -20.06 10.63 42.19
N ALA A 32 -21.24 10.23 41.71
CA ALA A 32 -22.07 11.10 40.93
C ALA A 32 -22.15 12.39 41.76
N TYR A 33 -21.54 13.44 41.23
CA TYR A 33 -21.59 14.80 41.75
C TYR A 33 -23.06 15.09 42.06
N LYS A 34 -23.49 14.83 43.30
CA LYS A 34 -24.84 15.16 43.71
C LYS A 34 -24.77 16.65 44.02
N VAL A 35 -24.78 17.45 42.96
CA VAL A 35 -24.94 18.91 43.01
C VAL A 35 -26.30 19.13 43.65
N SER A 36 -26.30 19.14 44.97
CA SER A 36 -27.51 19.24 45.78
C SER A 36 -27.76 20.73 45.94
N PHE A 37 -28.67 21.26 45.12
CA PHE A 37 -29.08 22.65 45.21
C PHE A 37 -29.91 22.83 46.48
N ASP A 38 -29.38 23.59 47.46
CA ASP A 38 -30.05 23.82 48.74
C ASP A 38 -31.02 25.00 48.60
N THR A 39 -32.25 24.68 48.18
CA THR A 39 -33.35 25.64 48.01
C THR A 39 -33.66 26.39 49.31
N TYR A 40 -33.52 25.75 50.47
CA TYR A 40 -33.87 26.37 51.75
C TYR A 40 -32.90 27.49 52.14
N LYS A 41 -31.59 27.27 51.99
CA LYS A 41 -30.59 28.31 52.23
C LYS A 41 -30.72 29.49 51.26
N LEU A 42 -31.07 29.22 50.00
CA LEU A 42 -31.31 30.27 49.03
C LEU A 42 -32.47 31.19 49.46
N VAL A 43 -33.58 30.60 49.92
CA VAL A 43 -34.72 31.36 50.43
C VAL A 43 -34.33 32.19 51.66
N GLN A 44 -33.53 31.64 52.57
CA GLN A 44 -33.05 32.35 53.76
C GLN A 44 -32.15 33.56 53.41
N VAL A 45 -31.31 33.43 52.38
CA VAL A 45 -30.46 34.53 51.88
C VAL A 45 -31.29 35.61 51.18
N LEU A 46 -32.31 35.21 50.42
CA LEU A 46 -33.24 36.15 49.79
C LEU A 46 -34.02 36.94 50.84
N GLU A 47 -34.44 36.28 51.93
CA GLU A 47 -35.11 36.95 53.05
C GLU A 47 -34.21 37.93 53.79
N SER A 48 -32.96 37.55 54.06
CA SER A 48 -31.99 38.48 54.66
C SER A 48 -31.69 39.67 53.75
N SER A 49 -31.95 39.54 52.46
CA SER A 49 -31.79 40.60 51.45
C SER A 49 -33.05 41.47 51.28
N GLY A 50 -34.08 41.26 52.10
CA GLY A 50 -35.31 42.07 52.13
C GLY A 50 -36.45 41.53 51.26
N PHE A 51 -36.33 40.33 50.68
CA PHE A 51 -37.43 39.70 49.93
C PHE A 51 -38.44 39.03 50.87
N PRO A 52 -39.75 39.22 50.67
CA PRO A 52 -40.78 38.45 51.37
C PRO A 52 -40.64 36.94 51.09
N ARG A 53 -40.85 36.10 52.10
CA ARG A 53 -40.68 34.63 52.00
C ARG A 53 -41.35 34.00 50.79
N LYS A 54 -42.56 34.43 50.44
CA LYS A 54 -43.29 33.92 49.27
C LYS A 54 -42.57 34.19 47.94
N GLN A 55 -41.97 35.37 47.79
CA GLN A 55 -41.23 35.74 46.58
C GLN A 55 -39.88 35.00 46.53
N ALA A 56 -39.22 34.88 47.67
CA ALA A 56 -37.98 34.10 47.79
C ALA A 56 -38.19 32.63 47.39
N GLN A 57 -39.31 32.03 47.80
CA GLN A 57 -39.70 30.69 47.39
C GLN A 57 -39.91 30.57 45.87
N VAL A 58 -40.63 31.50 45.24
CA VAL A 58 -40.85 31.50 43.79
C VAL A 58 -39.54 31.66 43.02
N LEU A 59 -38.66 32.57 43.43
CA LEU A 59 -37.34 32.72 42.80
C LEU A 59 -36.50 31.45 42.92
N SER A 60 -36.54 30.81 44.10
CA SER A 60 -35.80 29.58 44.33
C SER A 60 -36.31 28.43 43.45
N ASP A 61 -37.61 28.34 43.25
CA ASP A 61 -38.25 27.31 42.43
C ASP A 61 -37.91 27.49 40.94
N ILE A 62 -37.93 28.72 40.45
CA ILE A 62 -37.50 29.05 39.09
C ILE A 62 -36.02 28.69 38.89
N LEU A 63 -35.15 29.04 39.85
CA LEU A 63 -33.72 28.78 39.74
C LEU A 63 -33.41 27.28 39.80
N VAL A 64 -34.15 26.51 40.61
CA VAL A 64 -34.10 25.05 40.61
C VAL A 64 -34.51 24.50 39.24
N GLY A 65 -35.59 25.01 38.66
CA GLY A 65 -36.05 24.63 37.32
C GLY A 65 -35.01 24.88 36.24
N VAL A 66 -34.44 26.09 36.20
CA VAL A 66 -33.37 26.46 35.24
C VAL A 66 -32.11 25.63 35.46
N THR A 67 -31.73 25.37 36.71
CA THR A 67 -30.55 24.56 37.04
C THR A 67 -30.74 23.10 36.60
N HIS A 68 -31.92 22.53 36.83
CA HIS A 68 -32.26 21.19 36.35
C HIS A 68 -32.25 21.11 34.83
N GLU A 69 -32.85 22.10 34.15
CA GLU A 69 -32.88 22.19 32.69
C GLU A 69 -31.47 22.34 32.11
N SER A 70 -30.65 23.24 32.67
CA SER A 70 -29.26 23.43 32.26
C SER A 70 -28.39 22.22 32.54
N MET A 71 -28.60 21.53 33.67
CA MET A 71 -27.87 20.30 33.99
C MET A 71 -28.28 19.17 33.05
N ARG A 72 -29.56 19.10 32.65
CA ARG A 72 -30.03 18.10 31.68
C ARG A 72 -29.48 18.36 30.29
N ASN A 73 -29.60 19.59 29.79
CA ASN A 73 -29.02 20.00 28.50
C ASN A 73 -27.49 19.90 28.49
N GLY A 74 -26.84 20.20 29.62
CA GLY A 74 -25.40 20.06 29.81
C GLY A 74 -24.94 18.60 29.90
N ILE A 75 -25.70 17.71 30.54
CA ILE A 75 -25.42 16.26 30.57
C ILE A 75 -25.63 15.63 29.19
N ASP A 76 -26.67 16.04 28.47
CA ASP A 76 -26.92 15.62 27.08
C ASP A 76 -25.82 16.11 26.13
N SER A 77 -25.21 17.27 26.39
CA SER A 77 -23.98 17.73 25.72
C SER A 77 -22.74 16.93 26.16
N LEU A 78 -22.58 16.65 27.45
CA LEU A 78 -21.51 15.80 28.01
C LEU A 78 -21.63 14.32 27.60
N ALA A 79 -22.74 13.93 26.98
CA ALA A 79 -22.82 12.73 26.16
C ALA A 79 -21.89 12.76 24.93
N SER A 80 -20.97 13.74 24.82
CA SER A 80 -19.71 13.76 24.05
C SER A 80 -18.86 12.49 24.03
N LYS A 81 -19.26 11.41 24.71
CA LYS A 81 -18.83 10.04 24.32
C LYS A 81 -19.26 9.70 22.89
N ASN A 82 -20.40 10.23 22.44
CA ASN A 82 -20.85 10.19 21.05
C ASN A 82 -19.89 10.97 20.15
N ASP A 83 -19.48 12.18 20.55
CA ASP A 83 -18.49 12.96 19.79
C ASP A 83 -17.15 12.22 19.69
N PHE A 84 -16.72 11.55 20.75
CA PHE A 84 -15.52 10.71 20.71
C PHE A 84 -15.68 9.48 19.80
N ALA A 85 -16.87 8.86 19.76
CA ALA A 85 -17.17 7.76 18.86
C ALA A 85 -17.19 8.23 17.39
N THR A 86 -17.78 9.40 17.13
CA THR A 86 -17.81 10.06 15.82
C THR A 86 -16.41 10.42 15.35
N LEU A 87 -15.64 11.16 16.16
CA LEU A 87 -14.24 11.53 15.85
C LEU A 87 -13.36 10.30 15.61
N ARG A 88 -13.54 9.24 16.42
CA ARG A 88 -12.81 7.99 16.22
C ARG A 88 -13.21 7.29 14.93
N SER A 89 -14.50 7.31 14.57
CA SER A 89 -14.99 6.73 13.33
C SER A 89 -14.47 7.49 12.10
N GLU A 90 -14.44 8.82 12.18
CA GLU A 90 -13.88 9.70 11.15
C GLU A 90 -12.38 9.44 10.98
N LEU A 91 -11.62 9.38 12.09
CA LEU A 91 -10.20 9.03 12.06
C LEU A 91 -9.96 7.67 11.42
N GLN A 92 -10.74 6.66 11.79
CA GLN A 92 -10.59 5.31 11.25
C GLN A 92 -10.97 5.21 9.76
N ILE A 93 -11.94 6.01 9.30
CA ILE A 93 -12.29 6.11 7.88
C ILE A 93 -11.14 6.78 7.12
N LEU A 94 -10.56 7.85 7.67
CA LEU A 94 -9.46 8.58 7.07
C LEU A 94 -8.22 7.69 6.94
N GLU A 95 -7.84 6.97 7.99
CA GLU A 95 -6.73 6.00 7.97
C GLU A 95 -6.92 4.91 6.91
N LYS A 96 -8.15 4.38 6.77
CA LYS A 96 -8.46 3.36 5.77
C LYS A 96 -8.43 3.93 4.36
N ALA A 97 -8.92 5.16 4.16
CA ALA A 97 -8.88 5.84 2.87
C ALA A 97 -7.44 6.09 2.44
N ASP A 98 -6.61 6.65 3.34
CA ASP A 98 -5.19 6.90 3.09
C ASP A 98 -4.44 5.60 2.80
N PHE A 99 -4.72 4.52 3.53
CA PHE A 99 -4.11 3.22 3.25
C PHE A 99 -4.49 2.68 1.86
N GLN A 100 -5.74 2.86 1.43
CA GLN A 100 -6.17 2.45 0.09
C GLN A 100 -5.50 3.28 -1.01
N VAL A 101 -5.40 4.60 -0.82
CA VAL A 101 -4.70 5.49 -1.77
C VAL A 101 -3.22 5.11 -1.86
N LEU A 102 -2.55 4.92 -0.73
CA LEU A 102 -1.15 4.52 -0.71
C LEU A 102 -0.95 3.16 -1.40
N LYS A 103 -1.87 2.22 -1.19
CA LYS A 103 -1.84 0.92 -1.86
C LYS A 103 -2.07 1.05 -3.37
N SER A 104 -3.01 1.88 -3.83
CA SER A 104 -3.23 2.11 -5.25
C SER A 104 -2.03 2.78 -5.91
N ASP A 105 -1.39 3.73 -5.22
CA ASP A 105 -0.20 4.40 -5.70
C ASP A 105 0.97 3.42 -5.82
N LEU A 106 1.13 2.54 -4.83
CA LEU A 106 2.14 1.47 -4.87
C LEU A 106 1.90 0.54 -6.06
N GLN A 107 0.67 0.07 -6.27
CA GLN A 107 0.32 -0.80 -7.40
C GLN A 107 0.56 -0.11 -8.75
N LEU A 108 0.21 1.17 -8.85
CA LEU A 108 0.46 1.97 -10.05
C LEU A 108 1.97 2.10 -10.29
N LEU A 109 2.75 2.36 -9.24
CA LEU A 109 4.20 2.45 -9.31
C LEU A 109 4.81 1.11 -9.76
N GLU A 110 4.35 -0.02 -9.22
CA GLU A 110 4.77 -1.36 -9.63
C GLU A 110 4.45 -1.62 -11.10
N MET A 111 3.25 -1.26 -11.58
CA MET A 111 2.91 -1.38 -12.99
C MET A 111 3.78 -0.51 -13.89
N LYS A 112 4.07 0.74 -13.48
CA LYS A 112 4.98 1.63 -14.22
C LYS A 112 6.40 1.09 -14.24
N LEU A 113 6.87 0.48 -13.15
CA LEU A 113 8.16 -0.19 -13.08
C LEU A 113 8.19 -1.36 -14.06
N GLN A 114 7.22 -2.27 -13.99
CA GLN A 114 7.14 -3.43 -14.88
C GLN A 114 7.07 -3.01 -16.36
N THR A 115 6.29 -1.97 -16.68
CA THR A 115 6.20 -1.42 -18.03
C THR A 115 7.53 -0.84 -18.49
N SER A 116 8.23 -0.11 -17.62
CA SER A 116 9.54 0.47 -17.93
C SER A 116 10.60 -0.60 -18.14
N VAL A 117 10.59 -1.66 -17.31
CA VAL A 117 11.49 -2.82 -17.46
C VAL A 117 11.20 -3.55 -18.76
N ALA A 118 9.93 -3.86 -19.05
CA ALA A 118 9.53 -4.50 -20.30
C ALA A 118 9.93 -3.64 -21.51
N HIS A 119 9.73 -2.33 -21.44
CA HIS A 119 10.17 -1.39 -22.47
C HIS A 119 11.69 -1.48 -22.70
N ILE A 120 12.50 -1.44 -21.64
CA ILE A 120 13.97 -1.58 -21.73
C ILE A 120 14.37 -2.90 -22.39
N HIS A 121 13.73 -4.02 -22.03
CA HIS A 121 13.99 -5.31 -22.66
C HIS A 121 13.65 -5.30 -24.16
N THR A 122 12.52 -4.70 -24.56
CA THR A 122 12.16 -4.60 -25.99
C THR A 122 13.09 -3.69 -26.79
N GLU A 123 13.60 -2.62 -26.18
CA GLU A 123 14.60 -1.76 -26.82
C GLU A 123 15.92 -2.50 -27.00
N MET A 124 16.33 -3.32 -26.03
CA MET A 124 17.53 -4.16 -26.13
C MET A 124 17.47 -5.09 -27.34
N GLU A 125 16.37 -5.83 -27.50
CA GLU A 125 16.18 -6.76 -28.61
C GLU A 125 16.13 -6.03 -29.97
N ARG A 126 15.55 -4.84 -30.04
CA ARG A 126 15.54 -4.03 -31.28
C ARG A 126 16.92 -3.47 -31.61
N ILE A 127 17.71 -3.09 -30.62
CA ILE A 127 19.09 -2.61 -30.81
C ILE A 127 19.96 -3.75 -31.33
N GLU A 128 19.90 -4.95 -30.73
CA GLU A 128 20.67 -6.12 -31.18
C GLU A 128 20.37 -6.49 -32.64
N ASN A 129 19.09 -6.57 -33.01
CA ASN A 129 18.68 -6.89 -34.39
C ASN A 129 19.11 -5.81 -35.39
N ARG A 130 19.14 -4.54 -34.97
CA ARG A 130 19.63 -3.44 -35.82
C ARG A 130 21.14 -3.53 -36.00
N VAL A 131 21.89 -3.76 -34.92
CA VAL A 131 23.36 -3.88 -34.94
C VAL A 131 23.78 -5.07 -35.79
N ILE A 132 23.16 -6.24 -35.63
CA ILE A 132 23.46 -7.44 -36.44
C ILE A 132 23.30 -7.15 -37.95
N LYS A 133 22.23 -6.45 -38.36
CA LYS A 133 22.02 -6.07 -39.76
C LYS A 133 23.13 -5.15 -40.30
N TRP A 134 23.54 -4.15 -39.52
CA TRP A 134 24.63 -3.26 -39.91
C TRP A 134 25.98 -3.99 -39.98
N VAL A 135 26.26 -4.89 -39.05
CA VAL A 135 27.50 -5.69 -38.99
C VAL A 135 27.62 -6.64 -40.18
N ILE A 136 26.53 -7.29 -40.60
CA ILE A 136 26.51 -8.16 -41.78
C ILE A 136 26.80 -7.33 -43.04
N GLY A 137 26.17 -6.16 -43.18
CA GLY A 137 26.43 -5.25 -44.29
C GLY A 137 27.88 -4.76 -44.33
N ALA A 138 28.41 -4.29 -43.20
CA ALA A 138 29.78 -3.80 -43.08
C ALA A 138 30.81 -4.91 -43.38
N THR A 139 30.65 -6.09 -42.78
CA THR A 139 31.54 -7.24 -43.03
C THR A 139 31.50 -7.66 -44.49
N GLY A 140 30.31 -7.68 -45.11
CA GLY A 140 30.16 -7.95 -46.55
C GLY A 140 30.91 -6.95 -47.42
N THR A 141 30.83 -5.64 -47.10
CA THR A 141 31.56 -4.61 -47.83
C THR A 141 33.07 -4.74 -47.68
N VAL A 142 33.56 -5.05 -46.47
CA VAL A 142 34.99 -5.28 -46.24
C VAL A 142 35.47 -6.54 -46.99
N CYS A 143 34.71 -7.64 -46.94
CA CYS A 143 35.02 -8.86 -47.71
C CYS A 143 35.05 -8.60 -49.23
N ALA A 144 34.11 -7.81 -49.75
CA ALA A 144 34.07 -7.45 -51.17
C ALA A 144 35.26 -6.57 -51.58
N LEU A 145 35.65 -5.62 -50.72
CA LEU A 145 36.84 -4.79 -50.95
C LEU A 145 38.12 -5.62 -50.92
N VAL A 146 38.27 -6.55 -49.97
CA VAL A 146 39.41 -7.47 -49.90
C VAL A 146 39.45 -8.36 -51.14
N MET A 147 38.31 -8.91 -51.58
CA MET A 147 38.24 -9.69 -52.83
C MET A 147 38.58 -8.84 -54.07
N GLY A 148 38.14 -7.59 -54.13
CA GLY A 148 38.49 -6.66 -55.21
C GLY A 148 39.99 -6.33 -55.21
N PHE A 149 40.59 -6.13 -54.04
CA PHE A 149 42.03 -5.90 -53.90
C PHE A 149 42.85 -7.14 -54.26
N LEU A 150 42.41 -8.34 -53.86
CA LEU A 150 43.07 -9.59 -54.27
C LEU A 150 42.96 -9.85 -55.77
N ARG A 151 41.84 -9.45 -56.40
CA ARG A 151 41.63 -9.53 -57.86
C ARG A 151 42.53 -8.57 -58.64
N LEU A 152 42.82 -7.38 -58.11
CA LEU A 152 43.62 -6.35 -58.79
C LEU A 152 45.11 -6.35 -58.41
N GLY A 153 45.46 -6.79 -57.20
CA GLY A 153 46.82 -6.73 -56.66
C GLY A 153 47.64 -8.01 -56.80
N ILE A 154 47.03 -9.14 -57.14
CA ILE A 154 47.74 -10.41 -57.36
C ILE A 154 47.45 -10.88 -58.79
N GLY A 155 48.25 -10.38 -59.72
CA GLY A 155 48.55 -11.12 -60.93
C GLY A 155 49.37 -12.35 -60.54
N GLY A 156 48.72 -13.50 -60.39
CA GLY A 156 49.40 -14.80 -60.33
C GLY A 156 48.79 -15.80 -59.35
N GLY A 157 48.26 -16.90 -59.88
CA GLY A 157 48.04 -18.13 -59.10
C GLY A 157 46.57 -18.55 -59.00
N GLY A 158 46.18 -19.50 -59.85
CA GLY A 158 44.84 -20.07 -59.88
C GLY A 158 44.52 -20.99 -58.71
N GLY A 159 43.23 -21.36 -58.63
CA GLY A 159 42.74 -22.35 -57.66
C GLY A 159 41.29 -22.13 -57.25
N GLY A 160 40.38 -21.99 -58.22
CA GLY A 160 38.94 -22.01 -57.93
C GLY A 160 38.50 -23.44 -57.61
N SER A 161 38.37 -23.77 -56.32
CA SER A 161 37.72 -25.01 -55.88
C SER A 161 36.25 -24.71 -55.60
N SER A 162 35.40 -24.94 -56.60
CA SER A 162 33.95 -24.85 -56.50
C SER A 162 33.39 -26.11 -55.85
N ASN A 163 33.14 -26.08 -54.54
CA ASN A 163 32.25 -27.06 -53.91
C ASN A 163 30.79 -26.67 -54.21
N THR A 164 30.32 -27.04 -55.39
CA THR A 164 28.89 -27.10 -55.71
C THR A 164 28.36 -28.48 -55.31
N PRO A 165 27.30 -28.59 -54.47
CA PRO A 165 26.66 -29.87 -54.21
C PRO A 165 26.07 -30.45 -55.51
N PRO A 166 26.02 -31.79 -55.66
CA PRO A 166 25.49 -32.42 -56.86
C PRO A 166 24.02 -32.05 -57.08
N PRO A 167 23.57 -31.88 -58.33
CA PRO A 167 22.17 -31.59 -58.64
C PRO A 167 21.26 -32.74 -58.18
N PRO A 168 20.01 -32.45 -57.77
CA PRO A 168 19.04 -33.48 -57.42
C PRO A 168 18.72 -34.37 -58.64
N SER A 169 18.60 -35.67 -58.40
CA SER A 169 18.21 -36.69 -59.37
C SER A 169 16.94 -36.27 -60.13
N PRO A 170 16.85 -36.52 -61.45
CA PRO A 170 15.64 -36.20 -62.20
C PRO A 170 14.45 -37.04 -61.68
N PRO A 171 13.24 -36.45 -61.60
CA PRO A 171 12.04 -37.20 -61.25
C PRO A 171 11.76 -38.29 -62.31
N PRO A 172 11.12 -39.41 -61.94
CA PRO A 172 10.76 -40.47 -62.88
C PRO A 172 9.89 -39.91 -64.01
N PRO A 173 9.98 -40.46 -65.23
CA PRO A 173 9.23 -39.97 -66.38
C PRO A 173 7.74 -40.00 -66.06
N VAL A 174 7.12 -38.81 -66.09
CA VAL A 174 5.66 -38.66 -66.10
C VAL A 174 5.16 -39.44 -67.30
N ALA A 175 4.35 -40.48 -67.06
CA ALA A 175 3.68 -41.22 -68.10
C ALA A 175 2.96 -40.23 -69.02
N MET A 176 3.28 -40.29 -70.31
CA MET A 176 2.70 -39.43 -71.35
C MET A 176 1.19 -39.34 -71.16
N GLU A 177 0.76 -38.14 -70.78
CA GLU A 177 -0.62 -37.68 -70.90
C GLU A 177 -0.99 -37.79 -72.38
N ASN A 178 -1.71 -38.86 -72.72
CA ASN A 178 -2.37 -39.00 -74.00
C ASN A 178 -3.49 -37.96 -74.05
N GLN A 179 -3.33 -36.97 -74.93
CA GLN A 179 -4.31 -36.43 -75.88
C GLN A 179 -3.94 -34.98 -76.27
N PRO A 180 -4.38 -34.43 -77.43
CA PRO A 180 -5.42 -34.93 -78.35
C PRO A 180 -4.99 -34.96 -79.83
N SER A 181 -5.70 -35.72 -80.66
CA SER A 181 -5.74 -35.46 -82.10
C SER A 181 -7.19 -35.42 -82.57
N GLU A 182 -7.57 -34.21 -82.93
CA GLU A 182 -8.82 -33.76 -83.52
C GLU A 182 -9.05 -34.39 -84.91
N LYS A 183 -10.07 -35.25 -85.04
CA LYS A 183 -11.09 -35.26 -86.10
C LYS A 183 -12.06 -36.43 -85.96
#